data_AF-A0A7Y3KJE4-F1
#
_entry.id   AF-A0A7Y3KJE4-F1
#
_cell.length_a   1.000
_cell.length_b   1.000
_cell.length_c   1.000
_cell.angle_alpha   90.00
_cell.angle_beta   90.00
_cell.angle_gamma   90.00
#
_symmetry.space_group_name_H-M   'P 1'
#
loop_
_entity.id
_entity.type
_entity.pdbx_description
1 polymer ?
#
loop_
_entity_poly.entity_id
_entity_poly.type
_entity_poly.pdbx_seq_one_letter_code
_entity_poly.pdbx_strand_id
1 'polypeptide(L)'
;IGKNCNIGQNVVISPEVKLGNNVKVQNNVSIYTGVVCEDDVFLGPSMVFTNVINPRSAIVRRGQYASTRVKKGASLGANCTIVCGHDIGEYAFIGAGAVVTKNVKPYALLVGNPAKQIGWMSEYGHKLVFNNEGLAVCPESKETYRLKDGEVTKIKK
;
A
#
# COMPACT_ATOMS: atom_id res chain seq x y z
N ILE A 1 12.66 -7.80 10.03
CA ILE A 1 11.42 -8.51 9.64
C ILE A 1 10.69 -8.86 10.93
N GLY A 2 9.40 -8.52 11.06
CA GLY A 2 8.59 -8.80 12.25
C GLY A 2 8.12 -10.26 12.32
N LYS A 3 7.16 -10.52 13.22
CA LYS A 3 6.65 -11.86 13.50
C LYS A 3 5.59 -12.29 12.47
N ASN A 4 5.47 -13.59 12.24
CA ASN A 4 4.42 -14.21 11.41
C ASN A 4 4.34 -13.70 9.95
N CYS A 5 5.45 -13.18 9.42
CA CYS A 5 5.50 -12.80 8.01
C CYS A 5 5.50 -14.04 7.11
N ASN A 6 4.78 -13.95 5.99
CA ASN A 6 4.80 -14.97 4.95
C ASN A 6 5.60 -14.42 3.75
N ILE A 7 6.71 -15.07 3.41
CA ILE A 7 7.59 -14.65 2.32
C ILE A 7 7.53 -15.69 1.21
N GLY A 8 7.10 -15.26 0.03
CA GLY A 8 6.96 -16.08 -1.16
C GLY A 8 8.29 -16.38 -1.85
N GLN A 9 8.19 -17.00 -3.03
CA GLN A 9 9.32 -17.37 -3.86
C GLN A 9 9.92 -16.17 -4.59
N ASN A 10 11.24 -16.19 -4.82
CA ASN A 10 11.95 -15.15 -5.57
C ASN A 10 11.75 -13.73 -4.98
N VAL A 11 11.79 -13.64 -3.65
CA VAL A 11 11.69 -12.37 -2.93
C VAL A 11 13.08 -11.87 -2.56
N VAL A 12 13.33 -10.59 -2.76
CA VAL A 12 14.54 -9.91 -2.29
C VAL A 12 14.16 -8.88 -1.24
N ILE A 13 14.81 -8.93 -0.08
CA ILE A 13 14.67 -7.94 0.98
C ILE A 13 16.05 -7.33 1.22
N SER A 14 16.21 -6.07 0.83
CA SER A 14 17.48 -5.35 0.99
C SER A 14 17.76 -4.98 2.44
N PRO A 15 19.02 -4.66 2.80
CA PRO A 15 19.36 -4.15 4.13
C PRO A 15 18.52 -2.93 4.52
N GLU A 16 18.32 -2.77 5.83
CA GLU A 16 17.57 -1.65 6.44
C GLU A 16 16.07 -1.59 6.13
N VAL A 17 15.54 -2.49 5.30
CA VAL A 17 14.09 -2.66 5.13
C VAL A 17 13.46 -3.09 6.46
N LYS A 18 12.37 -2.42 6.81
CA LYS A 18 11.56 -2.76 7.97
C LYS A 18 10.23 -3.35 7.51
N LEU A 19 9.98 -4.61 7.88
CA LEU A 19 8.66 -5.23 7.77
C LEU A 19 8.10 -5.42 9.17
N GLY A 20 6.87 -4.99 9.40
CA GLY A 20 6.10 -5.22 10.62
C GLY A 20 5.70 -6.69 10.80
N ASN A 21 4.69 -6.92 11.61
CA ASN A 21 4.12 -8.24 11.88
C ASN A 21 3.05 -8.61 10.85
N ASN A 22 2.86 -9.91 10.62
CA ASN A 22 1.86 -10.47 9.70
C ASN A 22 1.94 -9.95 8.26
N VAL A 23 3.08 -9.40 7.84
CA VAL A 23 3.27 -8.92 6.47
C VAL A 23 3.33 -10.11 5.53
N LYS A 24 2.55 -10.06 4.45
CA LYS A 24 2.55 -11.07 3.39
C LYS A 24 3.26 -10.51 2.17
N VAL A 25 4.39 -11.10 1.83
CA VAL A 25 5.15 -10.78 0.62
C VAL A 25 4.97 -11.92 -0.36
N GLN A 26 4.19 -11.71 -1.41
CA GLN A 26 3.95 -12.73 -2.44
C GLN A 26 5.16 -12.86 -3.38
N ASN A 27 5.09 -13.81 -4.31
CA ASN A 27 6.19 -14.16 -5.19
C ASN A 27 6.70 -12.99 -6.04
N ASN A 28 8.00 -13.01 -6.37
CA ASN A 28 8.66 -12.07 -7.28
C ASN A 28 8.66 -10.59 -6.82
N VAL A 29 8.65 -10.34 -5.51
CA VAL A 29 8.68 -8.97 -4.96
C VAL A 29 10.08 -8.61 -4.49
N SER A 30 10.59 -7.47 -4.95
CA SER A 30 11.85 -6.89 -4.46
C SER A 30 11.57 -5.67 -3.60
N ILE A 31 12.00 -5.72 -2.34
CA ILE A 31 11.86 -4.65 -1.35
C ILE A 31 13.23 -4.03 -1.12
N TYR A 32 13.38 -2.79 -1.56
CA TYR A 32 14.66 -2.07 -1.53
C TYR A 32 14.82 -1.22 -0.26
N THR A 33 16.06 -0.90 0.08
CA THR A 33 16.40 0.04 1.16
C THR A 33 15.60 1.34 1.02
N GLY A 34 15.06 1.82 2.14
CA GLY A 34 14.14 2.97 2.20
C GLY A 34 12.66 2.58 2.27
N VAL A 35 12.31 1.31 2.02
CA VAL A 35 10.93 0.82 2.19
C VAL A 35 10.68 0.39 3.64
N VAL A 36 9.56 0.86 4.19
CA VAL A 36 9.04 0.45 5.50
C VAL A 36 7.61 -0.04 5.31
N CYS A 37 7.36 -1.32 5.59
CA CYS A 37 6.01 -1.87 5.66
C CYS A 37 5.62 -2.05 7.13
N GLU A 38 4.48 -1.49 7.52
CA GLU A 38 3.90 -1.67 8.85
C GLU A 38 3.16 -3.02 8.96
N ASP A 39 2.47 -3.23 10.08
CA ASP A 39 1.78 -4.49 10.36
C ASP A 39 0.66 -4.78 9.34
N ASP A 40 0.39 -6.06 9.11
CA ASP A 40 -0.73 -6.57 8.30
C ASP A 40 -0.71 -6.09 6.82
N VAL A 41 0.43 -5.61 6.32
CA VAL A 41 0.59 -5.21 4.91
C VAL A 41 0.59 -6.43 3.99
N PHE A 42 -0.13 -6.33 2.88
CA PHE A 42 -0.14 -7.31 1.80
C PHE A 42 0.57 -6.77 0.56
N LEU A 43 1.66 -7.42 0.15
CA LEU A 43 2.37 -7.16 -1.10
C LEU A 43 2.05 -8.27 -2.10
N GLY A 44 1.22 -7.96 -3.09
CA GLY A 44 0.76 -8.89 -4.11
C GLY A 44 1.87 -9.37 -5.05
N PRO A 45 1.63 -10.46 -5.79
CA PRO A 45 2.67 -11.09 -6.60
C PRO A 45 3.17 -10.13 -7.69
N SER A 46 4.49 -10.10 -7.86
CA SER A 46 5.18 -9.27 -8.84
C SER A 46 4.88 -7.77 -8.71
N MET A 47 4.41 -7.29 -7.55
CA MET A 47 4.34 -5.85 -7.31
C MET A 47 5.76 -5.27 -7.21
N VAL A 48 5.92 -4.02 -7.64
CA VAL A 48 7.22 -3.37 -7.81
C VAL A 48 7.32 -2.13 -6.93
N PHE A 49 8.39 -2.04 -6.15
CA PHE A 49 8.87 -0.78 -5.60
C PHE A 49 9.95 -0.21 -6.51
N THR A 50 9.95 1.10 -6.73
CA THR A 50 11.18 1.79 -7.12
C THR A 50 11.87 2.34 -5.86
N ASN A 51 13.14 2.74 -5.96
CA ASN A 51 13.91 3.32 -4.85
C ASN A 51 14.70 4.58 -5.24
N VAL A 52 14.93 4.80 -6.53
CA VAL A 52 15.60 5.98 -7.08
C VAL A 52 14.65 6.65 -8.06
N ILE A 53 14.47 7.97 -7.94
CA ILE A 53 13.49 8.74 -8.71
C ILE A 53 13.84 8.78 -10.21
N ASN A 54 15.12 8.94 -10.53
CA ASN A 54 15.63 9.12 -11.89
C ASN A 54 16.90 8.27 -12.13
N PRO A 55 16.75 6.94 -12.19
CA PRO A 55 17.88 6.02 -12.38
C PRO A 55 18.47 6.17 -13.79
N ARG A 56 19.81 6.09 -13.87
CA ARG A 56 20.57 6.02 -15.13
C ARG A 56 21.74 5.07 -14.91
N SER A 57 21.98 4.12 -15.81
CA SER A 57 23.01 3.09 -15.65
C SER A 57 24.41 3.66 -15.45
N ALA A 58 24.75 4.72 -16.18
CA ALA A 58 26.04 5.41 -16.08
C ALA A 58 26.19 6.27 -14.81
N ILE A 59 25.10 6.50 -14.06
CA ILE A 59 25.10 7.45 -12.93
C ILE A 59 24.88 6.70 -11.63
N VAL A 60 25.92 6.67 -10.79
CA VAL A 60 25.85 6.07 -9.47
C VAL A 60 25.03 6.96 -8.53
N ARG A 61 23.90 6.43 -8.03
CA ARG A 61 23.01 7.09 -7.06
C ARG A 61 22.88 6.31 -5.76
N ARG A 62 23.93 5.55 -5.42
CA ARG A 62 24.00 4.82 -4.15
C ARG A 62 23.83 5.84 -3.00
N GLY A 63 22.92 5.54 -2.07
CA GLY A 63 22.59 6.43 -0.96
C GLY A 63 21.52 7.49 -1.24
N GLN A 64 21.07 7.66 -2.49
CA GLN A 64 19.96 8.58 -2.84
C GLN A 64 18.62 7.82 -2.92
N TYR A 65 18.34 7.00 -1.91
CA TYR A 65 17.12 6.20 -1.87
C TYR A 65 15.97 7.02 -1.30
N ALA A 66 14.90 7.18 -2.08
CA ALA A 66 13.69 7.83 -1.60
C ALA A 66 12.88 6.83 -0.76
N SER A 67 12.44 7.27 0.42
CA SER A 67 11.69 6.43 1.35
C SER A 67 10.25 6.25 0.90
N THR A 68 9.71 5.06 1.14
CA THR A 68 8.30 4.72 0.90
C THR A 68 7.79 3.99 2.13
N ARG A 69 6.80 4.56 2.81
CA ARG A 69 6.11 3.89 3.91
C ARG A 69 4.79 3.30 3.43
N VAL A 70 4.65 1.99 3.61
CA VAL A 70 3.39 1.28 3.42
C VAL A 70 2.77 1.06 4.79
N LYS A 71 1.71 1.82 5.09
CA LYS A 71 1.10 1.82 6.42
C LYS A 71 0.24 0.59 6.67
N LYS A 72 -0.13 0.43 7.94
CA LYS A 72 -0.84 -0.75 8.45
C LYS A 72 -2.01 -1.19 7.56
N GLY A 73 -2.09 -2.49 7.29
CA GLY A 73 -3.21 -3.12 6.59
C GLY A 73 -3.37 -2.74 5.11
N ALA A 74 -2.46 -1.94 4.55
CA ALA A 74 -2.51 -1.60 3.13
C ALA A 74 -2.30 -2.84 2.24
N SER A 75 -3.02 -2.89 1.13
CA SER A 75 -2.97 -3.98 0.15
C SER A 75 -2.48 -3.47 -1.19
N LEU A 76 -1.36 -4.03 -1.66
CA LEU A 76 -0.75 -3.70 -2.95
C LEU A 76 -1.00 -4.84 -3.93
N GLY A 77 -1.84 -4.61 -4.94
CA GLY A 77 -2.30 -5.62 -5.88
C GLY A 77 -1.20 -6.17 -6.78
N ALA A 78 -1.49 -7.30 -7.42
CA ALA A 78 -0.55 -7.96 -8.33
C ALA A 78 -0.05 -7.00 -9.43
N ASN A 79 1.25 -7.03 -9.72
CA ASN A 79 1.86 -6.23 -10.77
C ASN A 79 1.64 -4.70 -10.65
N CYS A 80 1.25 -4.16 -9.48
CA CYS A 80 1.21 -2.72 -9.27
C CYS A 80 2.63 -2.16 -9.08
N THR A 81 2.86 -0.91 -9.45
CA THR A 81 4.14 -0.20 -9.25
C THR A 81 3.97 0.95 -8.29
N ILE A 82 4.82 1.01 -7.27
CA ILE A 82 4.93 2.14 -6.34
C ILE A 82 6.19 2.94 -6.69
N VAL A 83 5.99 4.14 -7.24
CA VAL A 83 7.10 5.09 -7.43
C VAL A 83 7.56 5.57 -6.05
N CYS A 84 8.87 5.52 -5.81
CA CYS A 84 9.51 5.88 -4.54
C CYS A 84 9.23 7.32 -4.11
N GLY A 85 9.22 7.55 -2.80
CA GLY A 85 8.93 8.88 -2.23
C GLY A 85 7.45 9.14 -2.00
N HIS A 86 6.61 8.11 -2.11
CA HIS A 86 5.16 8.21 -1.94
C HIS A 86 4.65 7.20 -0.91
N ASP A 87 4.08 7.71 0.17
CA ASP A 87 3.54 6.87 1.24
C ASP A 87 2.16 6.31 0.87
N ILE A 88 1.89 5.10 1.34
CA ILE A 88 0.63 4.40 1.18
C ILE A 88 -0.11 4.42 2.52
N GLY A 89 -1.30 5.03 2.53
CA GLY A 89 -2.15 5.18 3.72
C GLY A 89 -2.63 3.86 4.32
N GLU A 90 -3.04 3.89 5.59
CA GLU A 90 -3.55 2.73 6.31
C GLU A 90 -4.76 2.15 5.57
N TYR A 91 -4.80 0.82 5.42
CA TYR A 91 -5.87 0.09 4.73
C TYR A 91 -6.17 0.59 3.31
N ALA A 92 -5.26 1.34 2.68
CA ALA A 92 -5.38 1.69 1.28
C ALA A 92 -5.26 0.44 0.41
N PHE A 93 -5.95 0.43 -0.71
CA PHE A 93 -6.03 -0.70 -1.61
C PHE A 93 -5.60 -0.26 -3.01
N ILE A 94 -4.43 -0.71 -3.43
CA ILE A 94 -3.90 -0.47 -4.77
C ILE A 94 -4.28 -1.65 -5.64
N GLY A 95 -5.10 -1.41 -6.66
CA GLY A 95 -5.52 -2.43 -7.60
C GLY A 95 -4.36 -3.00 -8.42
N ALA A 96 -4.59 -4.19 -9.00
CA ALA A 96 -3.62 -4.82 -9.86
C ALA A 96 -3.23 -3.92 -11.05
N GLY A 97 -1.95 -3.94 -11.41
CA GLY A 97 -1.42 -3.15 -12.54
C GLY A 97 -1.41 -1.63 -12.33
N ALA A 98 -1.79 -1.12 -11.15
CA ALA A 98 -1.83 0.31 -10.91
C ALA A 98 -0.42 0.91 -10.74
N VAL A 99 -0.22 2.16 -11.17
CA VAL A 99 1.06 2.88 -11.01
C VAL A 99 0.89 4.10 -10.12
N VAL A 100 1.35 3.99 -8.88
CA VAL A 100 1.23 5.03 -7.85
C VAL A 100 2.36 6.04 -7.99
N THR A 101 1.99 7.30 -8.20
CA THR A 101 2.92 8.43 -8.43
C THR A 101 2.72 9.58 -7.44
N LYS A 102 1.93 9.37 -6.37
CA LYS A 102 1.60 10.34 -5.32
C LYS A 102 1.29 9.62 -4.01
N ASN A 103 1.37 10.33 -2.89
CA ASN A 103 0.91 9.83 -1.59
C ASN A 103 -0.56 9.37 -1.68
N VAL A 104 -0.87 8.26 -1.02
CA VAL A 104 -2.19 7.64 -1.01
C VAL A 104 -2.84 7.84 0.35
N LYS A 105 -4.09 8.30 0.35
CA LYS A 105 -4.87 8.50 1.58
C LYS A 105 -5.24 7.17 2.25
N PRO A 106 -5.43 7.14 3.58
CA PRO A 106 -5.99 5.99 4.27
C PRO A 106 -7.31 5.54 3.64
N TYR A 107 -7.54 4.22 3.61
CA TYR A 107 -8.73 3.58 3.04
C TYR A 107 -8.94 3.80 1.54
N ALA A 108 -8.07 4.53 0.82
CA ALA A 108 -8.32 4.86 -0.57
C ALA A 108 -8.19 3.63 -1.49
N LEU A 109 -9.11 3.49 -2.44
CA LEU A 109 -9.06 2.49 -3.51
C LEU A 109 -8.53 3.14 -4.79
N LEU A 110 -7.35 2.73 -5.26
CA LEU A 110 -6.70 3.28 -6.45
C LEU A 110 -6.53 2.21 -7.54
N VAL A 111 -6.75 2.59 -8.81
CA VAL A 111 -6.53 1.72 -9.98
C VAL A 111 -5.95 2.50 -11.16
N GLY A 112 -5.36 1.79 -12.13
CA GLY A 112 -4.92 2.36 -13.41
C GLY A 112 -3.48 2.90 -13.43
N ASN A 113 -3.04 3.35 -14.60
CA ASN A 113 -1.71 3.91 -14.83
C ASN A 113 -1.82 5.24 -15.61
N PRO A 114 -1.56 6.41 -14.99
CA PRO A 114 -1.26 6.59 -13.57
C PRO A 114 -2.48 6.25 -12.70
N ALA A 115 -2.23 5.85 -11.45
CA ALA A 115 -3.27 5.44 -10.52
C ALA A 115 -4.19 6.60 -10.17
N LYS A 116 -5.50 6.35 -10.22
CA LYS A 116 -6.55 7.29 -9.83
C LYS A 116 -7.40 6.65 -8.73
N GLN A 117 -7.79 7.46 -7.76
CA GLN A 117 -8.71 7.02 -6.73
C GLN A 117 -10.12 6.86 -7.32
N ILE A 118 -10.73 5.70 -7.09
CA ILE A 118 -12.08 5.36 -7.58
C ILE A 118 -13.06 5.01 -6.45
N GLY A 119 -12.62 5.11 -5.20
CA GLY A 119 -13.45 4.84 -4.03
C GLY A 119 -12.64 4.67 -2.76
N TRP A 120 -13.21 3.93 -1.83
CA TRP A 120 -12.67 3.65 -0.51
C TRP A 120 -12.93 2.20 -0.12
N MET A 121 -12.09 1.65 0.76
CA MET A 121 -12.18 0.29 1.29
C MET A 121 -12.37 0.29 2.80
N SER A 122 -12.99 -0.76 3.34
CA SER A 122 -12.99 -1.06 4.77
C SER A 122 -11.69 -1.76 5.17
N GLU A 123 -11.45 -1.91 6.47
CA GLU A 123 -10.32 -2.70 7.01
C GLU A 123 -10.38 -4.18 6.59
N TYR A 124 -11.57 -4.67 6.22
CA TYR A 124 -11.81 -6.03 5.74
C TYR A 124 -11.72 -6.17 4.21
N GLY A 125 -11.34 -5.11 3.50
CA GLY A 125 -11.14 -5.14 2.04
C GLY A 125 -12.43 -5.02 1.22
N HIS A 126 -13.55 -4.61 1.82
CA HIS A 126 -14.81 -4.37 1.09
C HIS A 126 -14.90 -2.92 0.64
N LYS A 127 -15.36 -2.68 -0.59
CA LYS A 127 -15.62 -1.33 -1.09
C LYS A 127 -16.72 -0.66 -0.27
N LEU A 128 -16.42 0.52 0.27
CA LEU A 128 -17.37 1.33 1.03
C LEU A 128 -18.29 2.10 0.08
N VAL A 129 -19.59 2.04 0.36
CA VAL A 129 -20.62 2.82 -0.31
C VAL A 129 -21.19 3.79 0.71
N PHE A 130 -20.91 5.08 0.51
CA PHE A 130 -21.34 6.14 1.42
C PHE A 130 -22.73 6.65 1.04
N ASN A 131 -23.58 6.86 2.04
CA ASN A 131 -24.88 7.53 1.88
C ASN A 131 -24.71 9.07 1.82
N ASN A 132 -25.82 9.79 1.70
CA ASN A 132 -25.82 11.26 1.62
C ASN A 132 -25.28 11.97 2.89
N GLU A 133 -25.21 11.26 4.01
CA GLU A 133 -24.65 11.75 5.28
C GLU A 133 -23.15 11.42 5.41
N GLY A 134 -22.55 10.79 4.39
CA GLY A 134 -21.16 10.38 4.41
C GLY A 134 -20.90 9.17 5.31
N LEU A 135 -21.90 8.32 5.58
CA LEU A 135 -21.74 7.09 6.35
C LEU A 135 -21.74 5.85 5.46
N ALA A 136 -20.87 4.88 5.77
CA ALA A 136 -20.82 3.57 5.13
C ALA A 136 -20.67 2.48 6.19
N VAL A 137 -21.24 1.30 5.93
CA VAL A 137 -21.12 0.12 6.81
C VAL A 137 -20.44 -0.99 6.02
N CYS A 138 -19.40 -1.59 6.59
CA CYS A 138 -18.77 -2.75 5.99
C CYS A 138 -19.75 -3.95 6.02
N PRO A 139 -19.97 -4.65 4.89
CA PRO A 139 -20.93 -5.75 4.83
C PRO A 139 -20.54 -6.94 5.72
N GLU A 140 -19.24 -7.16 5.94
CA GLU A 140 -18.70 -8.27 6.72
C GLU A 140 -18.52 -7.90 8.20
N SER A 141 -17.68 -6.91 8.51
CA SER A 141 -17.36 -6.56 9.90
C SER A 141 -18.47 -5.80 10.64
N LYS A 142 -19.45 -5.26 9.89
CA LYS A 142 -20.49 -4.34 10.40
C LYS A 142 -19.94 -3.06 11.03
N GLU A 143 -18.66 -2.78 10.86
CA GLU A 143 -18.04 -1.52 11.29
C GLU A 143 -18.55 -0.37 10.44
N THR A 144 -18.67 0.80 11.06
CA THR A 144 -19.16 2.01 10.42
C THR A 144 -18.01 2.97 10.14
N TYR A 145 -18.04 3.59 8.98
CA TYR A 145 -17.05 4.52 8.48
C TYR A 145 -17.72 5.83 8.12
N ARG A 146 -16.98 6.94 8.27
CA ARG A 146 -17.42 8.28 7.90
C ARG A 146 -16.47 8.88 6.87
N LEU A 147 -17.04 9.37 5.77
CA LEU A 147 -16.38 10.21 4.78
C LEU A 147 -16.70 11.67 5.10
N LYS A 148 -15.68 12.45 5.45
CA LYS A 148 -15.79 13.88 5.69
C LYS A 148 -14.58 14.58 5.09
N ASP A 149 -14.78 15.69 4.39
CA ASP A 149 -13.71 16.51 3.78
C ASP A 149 -12.74 15.70 2.88
N GLY A 150 -13.26 14.65 2.23
CA GLY A 150 -12.47 13.78 1.37
C GLY A 150 -11.52 12.84 2.13
N GLU A 151 -11.79 12.55 3.39
CA GLU A 151 -11.07 11.59 4.23
C GLU A 151 -12.04 10.60 4.88
N VAL A 152 -11.61 9.34 4.95
CA VAL A 152 -12.38 8.25 5.57
C VAL A 152 -11.79 7.92 6.93
N THR A 153 -12.66 7.82 7.93
CA THR A 153 -12.30 7.38 9.28
C THR A 153 -13.25 6.30 9.76
N LYS A 154 -12.74 5.31 10.49
CA LYS A 154 -13.57 4.33 11.19
C LYS A 154 -14.19 4.98 12.43
N ILE A 155 -15.50 4.83 12.59
CA ILE A 155 -16.22 5.28 13.79
C ILE A 155 -16.01 4.21 14.87
N LYS A 156 -15.25 4.54 15.92
CA LYS A 156 -15.18 3.70 17.11
C LYS A 156 -16.52 3.82 17.86
N LYS A 157 -17.13 2.66 18.16
CA LYS A 157 -18.26 2.60 19.09
C LYS A 157 -17.78 2.88 20.51
#